data_AF-A0A015JFK1-F1
#
_entry.id   AF-A0A015JFK1-F1
#
_cell.length_a   1.000
_cell.length_b   1.000
_cell.length_c   1.000
_cell.angle_alpha   90.00
_cell.angle_beta   90.00
_cell.angle_gamma   90.00
#
_symmetry.space_group_name_H-M   'P 1'
#
loop_
_entity.id
_entity.type
_entity.pdbx_description
1 polymer ?
#
loop_
_entity_poly.entity_id
_entity_poly.type
_entity_poly.pdbx_seq_one_letter_code
_entity_poly.pdbx_strand_id
1 'polypeptide(L)'
;MNEHGIQIQLANSKESMGIVERFNCTLQEWVFFIQDSVEMRLPSTKHCRAWVKNLPIFLVELDNSVTRLLGISPAKAQKKKHVFTKPSKPQERPIGFDKPRLSHDVLIRYLLNPGELESGRRCATNCN
;
A
#
# COMPACT_ATOMS: atom_id res chain seq x y z
N MET A 1 23.59 -0.16 24.98
CA MET A 1 23.69 -0.96 23.75
C MET A 1 22.38 -1.69 23.60
N ASN A 2 21.77 -1.69 22.41
CA ASN A 2 20.56 -2.47 22.18
C ASN A 2 20.94 -3.94 22.19
N GLU A 3 20.33 -4.74 23.07
CA GLU A 3 20.65 -6.16 23.30
C GLU A 3 20.57 -7.01 22.03
N HIS A 4 19.86 -6.52 21.00
CA HIS A 4 19.63 -7.22 19.75
C HIS A 4 20.28 -6.53 18.53
N GLY A 5 21.07 -5.47 18.73
CA GLY A 5 21.71 -4.75 17.62
C GLY A 5 20.73 -4.08 16.63
N ILE A 6 19.48 -3.86 17.04
CA ILE A 6 18.43 -3.27 16.20
C ILE A 6 18.51 -1.75 16.26
N GLN A 7 18.40 -1.08 15.11
CA GLN A 7 18.24 0.38 15.07
C GLN A 7 16.76 0.74 15.18
N ILE A 8 16.42 1.56 16.19
CA ILE A 8 15.06 2.05 16.40
C ILE A 8 14.95 3.44 15.77
N GLN A 9 13.91 3.63 14.95
CA GLN A 9 13.58 4.93 14.38
C GLN A 9 12.15 5.29 14.78
N LEU A 10 11.94 6.53 15.24
CA LEU A 10 10.62 7.04 15.56
C LEU A 10 9.98 7.60 14.29
N ALA A 11 8.70 7.31 14.08
CA ALA A 11 7.95 7.92 13.00
C ALA A 11 7.63 9.38 13.31
N ASN A 12 7.93 10.28 12.37
CA ASN A 12 7.72 11.71 12.54
C ASN A 12 6.35 12.19 12.02
N SER A 13 5.62 11.37 11.27
CA SER A 13 4.29 11.70 10.73
C SER A 13 3.46 10.45 10.46
N LYS A 14 2.13 10.62 10.34
CA LYS A 14 1.23 9.52 9.92
C LYS A 14 1.50 9.08 8.49
N GLU A 15 1.90 10.00 7.61
CA GLU A 15 2.17 9.72 6.21
C GLU A 15 3.34 8.75 6.02
N SER A 16 4.39 8.88 6.84
CA SER A 16 5.52 7.93 6.82
C SER A 16 5.12 6.53 7.31
N MET A 17 4.01 6.43 8.04
CA MET A 17 3.41 5.17 8.53
C MET A 17 2.26 4.68 7.66
N GLY A 18 2.08 5.20 6.44
CA GLY A 18 0.92 4.89 5.59
C GLY A 18 0.67 3.38 5.39
N ILE A 19 1.71 2.55 5.33
CA ILE A 19 1.56 1.08 5.25
C ILE A 19 0.92 0.52 6.53
N VAL A 20 1.40 0.93 7.69
CA VAL A 20 0.89 0.50 9.00
C VAL A 20 -0.55 0.98 9.18
N GLU A 21 -0.85 2.22 8.79
CA GLU A 21 -2.20 2.78 8.86
C GLU A 21 -3.18 2.02 7.96
N ARG A 22 -2.77 1.66 6.72
CA ARG A 22 -3.63 0.85 5.84
C ARG A 22 -3.82 -0.58 6.35
N PHE A 23 -2.79 -1.17 6.99
CA PHE A 23 -2.92 -2.45 7.66
C PHE A 23 -3.92 -2.37 8.82
N ASN A 24 -3.78 -1.38 9.71
CA ASN A 24 -4.68 -1.17 10.84
C ASN A 24 -6.13 -0.96 10.39
N CYS A 25 -6.35 -0.18 9.35
CA CYS A 25 -7.67 0.03 8.77
C CYS A 25 -8.28 -1.28 8.24
N THR A 26 -7.49 -2.10 7.53
CA THR A 26 -7.95 -3.41 7.04
C THR A 26 -8.30 -4.34 8.21
N LEU A 27 -7.44 -4.40 9.23
CA LEU A 27 -7.67 -5.21 10.41
C LEU A 27 -8.93 -4.77 11.17
N GLN A 28 -9.15 -3.46 11.28
CA GLN A 28 -10.29 -2.86 11.95
C GLN A 28 -11.63 -3.18 11.25
N GLU A 29 -11.70 -3.06 9.92
CA GLU A 29 -12.90 -3.42 9.14
C GLU A 29 -13.35 -4.87 9.41
N TRP A 30 -12.40 -5.79 9.46
CA TRP A 30 -12.67 -7.21 9.72
C TRP A 30 -13.06 -7.47 11.18
N VAL A 31 -12.33 -6.87 12.13
CA VAL A 31 -12.60 -7.03 13.56
C VAL A 31 -14.01 -6.54 13.90
N PHE A 32 -14.40 -5.36 13.37
CA PHE A 32 -15.73 -4.83 13.60
C PHE A 32 -16.82 -5.67 12.98
N PHE A 33 -16.62 -6.21 11.78
CA PHE A 33 -17.60 -7.11 11.18
C PHE A 33 -17.94 -8.31 12.09
N ILE A 34 -16.91 -8.94 12.68
CA ILE A 34 -17.11 -10.05 13.62
C ILE A 34 -17.76 -9.56 14.91
N GLN A 35 -17.26 -8.45 15.47
CA GLN A 35 -17.78 -7.89 16.70
C GLN A 35 -19.27 -7.55 16.56
N ASP A 36 -19.64 -6.78 15.54
CA ASP A 36 -21.02 -6.37 15.25
C ASP A 36 -21.94 -7.58 15.08
N SER A 37 -21.51 -8.58 14.30
CA SER A 37 -22.32 -9.80 14.05
C SER A 37 -22.67 -10.58 15.33
N VAL A 38 -21.76 -10.56 16.32
CA VAL A 38 -21.94 -11.25 17.60
C VAL A 38 -22.69 -10.35 18.59
N GLU A 39 -22.38 -9.05 18.64
CA GLU A 39 -23.03 -8.09 19.54
C GLU A 39 -24.50 -7.89 19.21
N MET A 40 -24.89 -7.93 17.92
CA MET A 40 -26.30 -7.93 17.52
C MET A 40 -27.13 -9.09 18.10
N ARG A 41 -26.47 -10.18 18.52
CA ARG A 41 -27.12 -11.36 19.13
C ARG A 41 -27.05 -11.35 20.66
N LEU A 42 -26.30 -10.43 21.25
CA LEU A 42 -26.11 -10.34 22.69
C LEU A 42 -27.05 -9.28 23.28
N PRO A 43 -27.50 -9.47 24.54
CA PRO A 43 -28.16 -8.39 25.27
C PRO A 43 -27.19 -7.22 25.46
N SER A 44 -27.72 -5.99 25.49
CA SER A 44 -26.96 -4.73 25.56
C SER A 44 -26.00 -4.60 26.76
N THR A 45 -26.14 -5.48 27.75
CA THR A 45 -25.27 -5.57 28.94
C THR A 45 -23.99 -6.38 28.72
N LYS A 46 -23.82 -7.04 27.55
CA LYS A 46 -22.67 -7.90 27.26
C LYS A 46 -21.90 -7.39 26.05
N HIS A 47 -20.60 -7.23 26.21
CA HIS A 47 -19.67 -6.87 25.12
C HIS A 47 -18.97 -8.10 24.56
N CYS A 48 -18.79 -8.11 23.25
CA CYS A 48 -18.11 -9.20 22.57
C CYS A 48 -16.59 -9.01 22.63
N ARG A 49 -15.87 -10.03 23.12
CA ARG A 49 -14.40 -10.16 22.96
C ARG A 49 -14.00 -11.28 22.01
N ALA A 50 -14.93 -11.77 21.20
CA ALA A 50 -14.67 -12.88 20.27
C ALA A 50 -13.60 -12.51 19.24
N TRP A 51 -13.52 -11.25 18.84
CA TRP A 51 -12.49 -10.77 17.93
C TRP A 51 -11.06 -11.00 18.46
N VAL A 52 -10.84 -10.90 19.79
CA VAL A 52 -9.52 -11.17 20.40
C VAL A 52 -9.11 -12.63 20.21
N LYS A 53 -10.06 -13.57 20.36
CA LYS A 53 -9.82 -15.00 20.16
C LYS A 53 -9.61 -15.35 18.69
N ASN A 54 -10.27 -14.63 17.80
CA ASN A 54 -10.22 -14.87 16.35
C ASN A 54 -9.06 -14.13 15.66
N LEU A 55 -8.42 -13.16 16.33
CA LEU A 55 -7.33 -12.36 15.78
C LEU A 55 -6.17 -13.21 15.23
N PRO A 56 -5.68 -14.28 15.90
CA PRO A 56 -4.62 -15.10 15.35
C PRO A 56 -5.03 -15.81 14.06
N ILE A 57 -6.28 -16.28 13.98
CA ILE A 57 -6.83 -16.94 12.78
C ILE A 57 -6.81 -15.96 11.61
N PHE A 58 -7.22 -14.72 11.87
CA PHE A 58 -7.22 -13.65 10.87
C PHE A 58 -5.82 -13.30 10.38
N LEU A 59 -4.83 -13.17 11.27
CA LEU A 59 -3.46 -12.87 10.86
C LEU A 59 -2.89 -13.97 9.96
N VAL A 60 -3.15 -15.24 10.32
CA VAL A 60 -2.78 -16.39 9.49
C VAL A 60 -3.47 -16.33 8.13
N GLU A 61 -4.75 -15.98 8.08
CA GLU A 61 -5.49 -15.87 6.82
C GLU A 61 -4.96 -14.72 5.95
N LEU A 62 -4.66 -13.57 6.54
CA LEU A 62 -4.13 -12.41 5.83
C LEU A 62 -2.77 -12.70 5.20
N ASP A 63 -1.87 -13.39 5.94
CA ASP A 63 -0.56 -13.80 5.45
C ASP A 63 -0.63 -14.86 4.34
N ASN A 64 -1.68 -15.68 4.32
CA ASN A 64 -1.87 -16.74 3.33
C ASN A 64 -2.76 -16.32 2.14
N SER A 65 -3.55 -15.26 2.29
CA SER A 65 -4.43 -14.74 1.25
C SER A 65 -3.64 -14.17 0.07
N VAL A 66 -4.07 -14.46 -1.15
CA VAL A 66 -3.43 -13.92 -2.35
C VAL A 66 -3.80 -12.44 -2.50
N THR A 67 -2.80 -11.56 -2.45
CA THR A 67 -3.06 -10.13 -2.59
C THR A 67 -3.22 -9.75 -4.07
N ARG A 68 -4.20 -8.90 -4.38
CA ARG A 68 -4.48 -8.42 -5.75
C ARG A 68 -3.25 -7.77 -6.40
N LEU A 69 -2.46 -7.02 -5.62
CA LEU A 69 -1.29 -6.28 -6.10
C LEU A 69 -0.12 -7.21 -6.42
N LEU A 70 0.14 -8.23 -5.61
CA LEU A 70 1.30 -9.11 -5.80
C LEU A 70 0.97 -10.34 -6.64
N GLY A 71 -0.31 -10.73 -6.69
CA GLY A 71 -0.73 -12.02 -7.28
C GLY A 71 -0.21 -13.23 -6.51
N ILE A 72 0.40 -13.02 -5.34
CA ILE A 72 0.90 -14.05 -4.42
C ILE A 72 0.55 -13.66 -2.99
N SER A 73 0.64 -14.62 -2.06
CA SER A 73 0.42 -14.37 -0.64
C SER A 73 1.62 -13.70 0.03
N PRO A 74 1.39 -12.85 1.06
CA PRO A 74 2.47 -12.23 1.83
C PRO A 74 3.51 -13.22 2.38
N ALA A 75 3.07 -14.37 2.90
CA ALA A 75 3.95 -15.41 3.42
C ALA A 75 4.91 -15.99 2.36
N LYS A 76 4.48 -16.03 1.09
CA LYS A 76 5.34 -16.41 -0.04
C LYS A 76 6.20 -15.25 -0.51
N ALA A 77 5.67 -14.03 -0.46
CA ALA A 77 6.37 -12.81 -0.87
C ALA A 77 7.55 -12.50 0.05
N GLN A 78 7.40 -12.64 1.37
CA GLN A 78 8.44 -12.38 2.37
C GLN A 78 9.70 -13.23 2.16
N LYS A 79 9.53 -14.45 1.63
CA LYS A 79 10.65 -15.37 1.34
C LYS A 79 11.43 -14.98 0.07
N LYS A 80 10.92 -14.05 -0.74
CA LYS A 80 11.55 -13.62 -1.98
C LYS A 80 12.36 -12.34 -1.74
N LYS A 81 13.52 -12.25 -2.39
CA LYS A 81 14.36 -11.03 -2.37
C LYS A 81 13.70 -9.86 -3.11
N HIS A 82 12.98 -10.14 -4.19
CA HIS A 82 12.28 -9.15 -5.00
C HIS A 82 10.88 -9.65 -5.35
N VAL A 83 9.91 -8.75 -5.31
CA VAL A 83 8.50 -9.02 -5.65
C VAL A 83 8.04 -7.95 -6.63
N PHE A 84 7.62 -8.37 -7.81
CA PHE A 84 7.02 -7.48 -8.79
C PHE A 84 5.56 -7.22 -8.43
N THR A 85 5.15 -5.96 -8.49
CA THR A 85 3.79 -5.55 -8.15
C THR A 85 3.04 -5.15 -9.41
N LYS A 86 1.77 -5.53 -9.48
CA LYS A 86 0.84 -4.99 -10.46
C LYS A 86 0.49 -3.55 -10.06
N PRO A 87 0.23 -2.67 -11.03
CA PRO A 87 -0.22 -1.32 -10.74
C PRO A 87 -1.54 -1.37 -9.95
N SER A 88 -1.67 -0.48 -8.97
CA SER A 88 -2.84 -0.44 -8.07
C SER A 88 -4.13 0.02 -8.76
N LYS A 89 -3.98 0.78 -9.85
CA LYS A 89 -5.05 1.24 -10.72
C LYS A 89 -4.78 0.70 -12.13
N PRO A 90 -5.79 0.13 -12.81
CA PRO A 90 -5.66 -0.16 -14.23
C PRO A 90 -5.38 1.15 -14.96
N GLN A 91 -4.28 1.19 -15.72
CA GLN A 91 -3.98 2.30 -16.59
C GLN A 91 -4.27 1.85 -18.01
N GLU A 92 -5.18 2.55 -18.68
CA GLU A 92 -5.51 2.30 -20.10
C GLU A 92 -4.42 2.83 -21.03
N ARG A 93 -3.54 3.71 -20.52
CA ARG A 93 -2.44 4.28 -21.31
C ARG A 93 -1.18 3.42 -21.18
N PRO A 94 -0.45 3.21 -22.28
CA PRO A 94 0.89 2.64 -22.20
C PRO A 94 1.79 3.51 -21.31
N ILE A 95 2.75 2.88 -20.61
CA ILE A 95 3.68 3.54 -19.69
C ILE A 95 5.11 3.13 -20.08
N GLY A 96 6.05 4.08 -20.02
CA GLY A 96 7.45 3.81 -20.32
C GLY A 96 7.72 3.76 -21.82
N PHE A 97 8.48 2.76 -22.27
CA PHE A 97 8.92 2.65 -23.66
C PHE A 97 7.78 2.42 -24.66
N ASP A 98 6.68 1.83 -24.21
CA ASP A 98 5.51 1.55 -25.05
C ASP A 98 4.63 2.79 -25.27
N LYS A 99 4.93 3.92 -24.60
CA LYS A 99 4.19 5.17 -24.85
C LYS A 99 4.44 5.62 -26.29
N PRO A 100 3.38 5.87 -27.08
CA PRO A 100 3.54 6.47 -28.39
C PRO A 100 4.27 7.80 -28.21
N ARG A 101 5.43 7.93 -28.87
CA ARG A 101 6.17 9.18 -28.91
C ARG A 101 5.37 10.16 -29.75
N LEU A 102 5.28 11.41 -29.27
CA LEU A 102 4.72 12.49 -30.08
C LEU A 102 5.60 12.66 -31.33
N SER A 103 4.95 12.79 -32.49
CA SER A 103 5.64 13.08 -33.74
C SER A 103 6.16 14.52 -33.73
N HIS A 104 7.28 14.77 -34.40
CA HIS A 104 8.03 16.04 -34.34
C HIS A 104 7.25 17.24 -34.94
N ASP A 105 6.27 16.95 -35.78
CA ASP A 105 5.38 17.86 -36.49
C ASP A 105 4.16 18.32 -35.67
N VAL A 106 3.95 17.75 -34.47
CA VAL A 106 2.86 18.15 -33.59
C VAL A 106 3.25 19.40 -32.79
N LEU A 107 2.61 20.54 -33.07
CA LEU A 107 2.73 21.75 -32.26
C LEU A 107 2.03 21.54 -30.91
N ILE A 108 2.83 21.30 -29.87
CA ILE A 108 2.34 21.15 -28.50
C ILE A 108 2.29 22.54 -27.86
N ARG A 109 1.13 22.92 -27.30
CA ARG A 109 1.09 24.02 -26.32
C ARG A 109 1.70 23.50 -25.03
N TYR A 110 2.97 23.80 -24.79
CA TYR A 110 3.55 23.62 -23.47
C TYR A 110 2.71 24.45 -22.48
N LEU A 111 2.32 23.82 -21.36
CA LEU A 111 1.67 24.52 -20.26
C LEU A 111 2.58 25.61 -19.65
N LEU A 112 3.89 25.46 -19.87
CA LEU A 112 4.95 26.30 -19.34
C LEU A 112 5.65 27.06 -20.47
N ASN A 113 6.01 28.31 -20.20
CA ASN A 113 6.76 29.15 -21.15
C ASN A 113 8.23 28.68 -21.25
N PRO A 114 8.91 28.93 -22.38
CA PRO A 114 10.36 28.72 -22.49
C PRO A 114 11.07 29.54 -21.39
N GLY A 115 11.75 28.84 -20.46
CA GLY A 115 12.40 29.42 -19.28
C GLY A 115 11.80 28.99 -17.93
N GLU A 116 10.57 28.46 -17.90
CA GLU A 116 9.96 27.93 -16.66
C GLU A 116 10.40 26.50 -16.34
N LEU A 117 11.05 25.80 -17.28
CA LEU A 117 11.47 24.40 -17.14
C LEU A 117 12.74 24.21 -16.29
N GLU A 118 13.32 25.26 -15.71
CA GLU A 118 14.56 25.18 -14.95
C GLU A 118 14.42 25.62 -13.48
N SER A 119 13.34 25.22 -12.81
CA SER A 119 13.41 25.10 -11.35
C SER A 119 14.18 23.82 -10.99
N GLY A 120 15.51 23.88 -11.14
CA GLY A 120 16.64 23.12 -10.59
C GLY A 120 16.51 21.75 -9.91
N ARG A 121 15.39 21.02 -9.96
CA ARG A 121 15.23 19.67 -9.42
C ARG A 121 14.94 18.71 -10.56
N ARG A 122 15.95 17.91 -10.89
CA ARG A 122 15.82 16.78 -11.81
C ARG A 122 14.64 15.91 -11.37
N CYS A 123 13.68 15.68 -12.25
CA CYS A 123 12.72 14.61 -12.05
C CYS A 123 13.46 13.27 -12.02
N ALA A 124 13.08 12.38 -11.09
CA ALA A 124 13.71 11.07 -10.88
C ALA A 124 13.67 10.13 -12.11
N THR A 125 12.99 10.51 -13.19
CA THR A 125 12.82 9.73 -14.42
C THR A 125 13.77 10.12 -15.55
N ASN A 126 14.69 11.06 -15.34
CA ASN A 126 15.71 11.39 -16.35
C ASN A 126 16.89 10.42 -16.20
N CYS A 127 16.97 9.41 -17.07
CA CYS A 127 18.16 8.56 -17.19
C CYS A 127 19.11 9.17 -18.24
N ASN A 128 20.42 9.07 -17.98
CA ASN A 128 21.52 9.50 -18.87
C ASN A 128 21.39 8.95 -20.29
#